data_AF-A0AAW8F3H5-F1
#
_entry.id   AF-A0AAW8F3H5-F1
#
_cell.length_a   1.000
_cell.length_b   1.000
_cell.length_c   1.000
_cell.angle_alpha   90.00
_cell.angle_beta   90.00
_cell.angle_gamma   90.00
#
_symmetry.space_group_name_H-M   'P 1'
#
loop_
_entity.id
_entity.type
_entity.pdbx_description
1 polymer ?
#
loop_
_entity_poly.entity_id
_entity_poly.type
_entity_poly.pdbx_seq_one_letter_code
_entity_poly.pdbx_strand_id
1 'polypeptide(L)'
;MPTGATERWYAEFSAWYPVEQDTRGWDDSLGWLHAVAHGADATAAFAKALPDRRTELLELCAHRMTATQTDYRYAQLEDARLARALMRILQAPGLKREQATGWLTAVAEALEGGGPGPVPIWAFNTFATLQSLHLHLARGLADEGVPPHAEPVAAKAADLLRLPCYWLA
;
A
#
# COMPACT_ATOMS: atom_id res chain seq x y z
N MET A 1 -13.70 0.70 20.36
CA MET A 1 -12.64 0.32 21.31
C MET A 1 -12.27 1.54 22.14
N PRO A 2 -11.83 1.40 23.40
CA PRO A 2 -11.30 2.54 24.15
C PRO A 2 -10.13 3.15 23.38
N THR A 3 -10.15 4.46 23.13
CA THR A 3 -9.17 5.16 22.27
C THR A 3 -7.72 4.84 22.65
N GLY A 4 -7.42 4.75 23.95
CA GLY A 4 -6.08 4.41 24.44
C GLY A 4 -5.60 3.00 24.10
N ALA A 5 -6.50 2.02 23.91
CA ALA A 5 -6.10 0.69 23.43
C ALA A 5 -5.80 0.71 21.93
N THR A 6 -6.61 1.43 21.14
CA THR A 6 -6.40 1.58 19.70
C THR A 6 -5.05 2.22 19.39
N GLU A 7 -4.70 3.31 20.09
CA GLU A 7 -3.42 4.01 19.90
C GLU A 7 -2.22 3.12 20.22
N ARG A 8 -2.28 2.31 21.28
CA ARG A 8 -1.20 1.36 21.61
C ARG A 8 -1.03 0.31 20.51
N TRP A 9 -2.13 -0.30 20.05
CA TRP A 9 -2.07 -1.27 18.96
C TRP A 9 -1.58 -0.67 17.66
N TYR A 10 -1.97 0.57 17.35
CA TYR A 10 -1.47 1.31 16.20
C TYR A 10 0.04 1.52 16.30
N ALA A 11 0.57 1.91 17.47
CA ALA A 11 2.00 2.11 17.66
C ALA A 11 2.81 0.82 17.41
N GLU A 12 2.40 -0.30 18.03
CA GLU A 12 3.05 -1.60 17.84
C GLU A 12 2.97 -2.07 16.38
N PHE A 13 1.77 -1.95 15.77
CA PHE A 13 1.57 -2.29 14.37
C PHE A 13 2.45 -1.46 13.43
N SER A 14 2.56 -0.15 13.69
CA SER A 14 3.31 0.77 12.84
C SER A 14 4.81 0.56 12.93
N ALA A 15 5.30 0.07 14.07
CA ALA A 15 6.69 -0.34 14.25
C ALA A 15 7.00 -1.67 13.54
N TRP A 16 6.09 -2.65 13.63
CA TRP A 16 6.28 -3.99 13.08
C TRP A 16 6.08 -4.06 11.57
N TYR A 17 4.98 -3.51 11.06
CA TYR A 17 4.54 -3.75 9.69
C TYR A 17 5.54 -3.34 8.61
N PRO A 18 6.27 -2.21 8.65
CA PRO A 18 7.23 -1.90 7.58
C PRO A 18 8.47 -2.82 7.57
N VAL A 19 8.79 -3.49 8.69
CA VAL A 19 10.05 -4.25 8.87
C VAL A 19 9.87 -5.76 8.92
N GLU A 20 8.64 -6.26 8.93
CA GLU A 20 8.37 -7.70 8.88
C GLU A 20 8.93 -8.32 7.59
N GLN A 21 9.74 -9.36 7.76
CA GLN A 21 10.53 -9.99 6.71
C GLN A 21 9.83 -11.22 6.11
N ASP A 22 8.97 -11.90 6.87
CA ASP A 22 8.22 -13.03 6.34
C ASP A 22 7.08 -12.54 5.44
N THR A 23 7.46 -12.43 4.18
CA THR A 23 6.68 -12.14 2.98
C THR A 23 5.45 -13.00 2.72
N ARG A 24 5.53 -14.23 3.20
CA ARG A 24 4.84 -15.35 2.56
C ARG A 24 3.38 -15.34 2.92
N GLY A 25 2.56 -15.78 1.98
CA GLY A 25 1.15 -15.99 2.24
C GLY A 25 0.86 -17.36 2.89
N TRP A 26 1.68 -18.37 2.57
CA TRP A 26 1.61 -19.72 3.11
C TRP A 26 3.01 -20.28 3.42
N ASP A 27 3.09 -21.08 4.48
CA ASP A 27 4.25 -21.91 4.83
C ASP A 27 3.75 -23.33 5.15
N ASP A 28 4.47 -24.36 4.69
CA ASP A 28 4.02 -25.75 4.82
C ASP A 28 4.01 -26.27 6.28
N SER A 29 4.72 -25.61 7.19
CA SER A 29 4.78 -25.96 8.60
C SER A 29 3.89 -25.08 9.48
N LEU A 30 3.79 -23.78 9.16
CA LEU A 30 3.07 -22.78 9.95
C LEU A 30 1.65 -22.51 9.40
N GLY A 31 1.37 -22.89 8.16
CA GLY A 31 0.12 -22.64 7.47
C GLY A 31 0.02 -21.21 6.91
N TRP A 32 -1.15 -20.60 7.04
CA TRP A 32 -1.42 -19.25 6.53
C TRP A 32 -0.69 -18.19 7.35
N LEU A 33 0.22 -17.47 6.71
CA LEU A 33 1.00 -16.39 7.32
C LEU A 33 0.41 -15.03 6.96
N HIS A 34 0.41 -14.68 5.67
CA HIS A 34 -0.29 -13.51 5.11
C HIS A 34 0.00 -12.19 5.82
N ALA A 35 1.23 -11.97 6.30
CA ALA A 35 1.56 -10.78 7.08
C ALA A 35 1.26 -9.49 6.31
N VAL A 36 1.61 -9.44 5.01
CA VAL A 36 1.32 -8.29 4.14
C VAL A 36 -0.19 -8.06 4.01
N ALA A 37 -0.95 -9.13 3.79
CA ALA A 37 -2.38 -9.05 3.51
C ALA A 37 -3.21 -8.72 4.75
N HIS A 38 -2.89 -9.33 5.89
CA HIS A 38 -3.53 -9.01 7.17
C HIS A 38 -3.11 -7.64 7.70
N GLY A 39 -1.85 -7.25 7.50
CA GLY A 39 -1.44 -5.90 7.83
C GLY A 39 -2.12 -4.84 6.96
N ALA A 40 -2.38 -5.11 5.68
CA ALA A 40 -3.19 -4.22 4.84
C ALA A 40 -4.61 -4.02 5.42
N ASP A 41 -5.26 -5.10 5.83
CA ASP A 41 -6.58 -5.02 6.47
C ASP A 41 -6.52 -4.25 7.80
N ALA A 42 -5.46 -4.45 8.59
CA ALA A 42 -5.23 -3.73 9.83
C ALA A 42 -5.03 -2.23 9.58
N THR A 43 -4.24 -1.84 8.57
CA THR A 43 -4.06 -0.43 8.17
C THR A 43 -5.42 0.22 7.85
N ALA A 44 -6.27 -0.45 7.07
CA ALA A 44 -7.60 0.07 6.76
C ALA A 44 -8.49 0.20 8.02
N ALA A 45 -8.39 -0.76 8.95
CA ALA A 45 -9.09 -0.69 10.23
C ALA A 45 -8.59 0.47 11.11
N PHE A 46 -7.27 0.70 11.18
CA PHE A 46 -6.69 1.83 11.89
C PHE A 46 -7.09 3.16 11.28
N ALA A 47 -7.12 3.30 9.96
CA ALA A 47 -7.55 4.54 9.30
C ALA A 47 -9.01 4.91 9.58
N LYS A 48 -9.86 3.89 9.84
CA LYS A 48 -11.23 4.09 10.30
C LYS A 48 -11.28 4.49 11.78
N ALA A 49 -10.48 3.85 12.62
CA ALA A 49 -10.49 4.06 14.07
C ALA A 49 -9.73 5.32 14.51
N LEU A 50 -8.73 5.74 13.75
CA LEU A 50 -7.82 6.87 14.00
C LEU A 50 -7.74 7.77 12.74
N PRO A 51 -8.77 8.60 12.49
CA PRO A 51 -8.82 9.47 11.32
C PRO A 51 -7.62 10.39 11.15
N ASP A 52 -7.04 10.85 12.26
CA ASP A 52 -5.90 11.76 12.28
C ASP A 52 -4.58 11.10 11.86
N ARG A 53 -4.55 9.75 11.80
CA ARG A 53 -3.37 8.94 11.40
C ARG A 53 -3.36 8.52 9.94
N ARG A 54 -4.32 8.98 9.14
CA ARG A 54 -4.49 8.49 7.76
C ARG A 54 -3.29 8.80 6.86
N THR A 55 -2.65 9.95 7.05
CA THR A 55 -1.47 10.31 6.24
C THR A 55 -0.31 9.38 6.58
N GLU A 56 -0.06 9.15 7.87
CA GLU A 56 0.98 8.23 8.34
C GLU A 56 0.71 6.78 7.90
N LEU A 57 -0.57 6.36 7.84
CA LEU A 57 -0.95 5.03 7.35
C LEU A 57 -0.74 4.88 5.83
N LEU A 58 -0.91 5.95 5.04
CA LEU A 58 -0.54 5.94 3.61
C LEU A 58 0.98 5.80 3.44
N GLU A 59 1.76 6.53 4.24
CA GLU A 59 3.23 6.43 4.24
C GLU A 59 3.72 5.05 4.69
N LEU A 60 3.08 4.47 5.71
CA LEU A 60 3.36 3.10 6.16
C LEU A 60 3.10 2.06 5.06
N CYS A 61 2.01 2.21 4.29
CA CYS A 61 1.79 1.38 3.11
C CYS A 61 2.89 1.58 2.06
N ALA A 62 3.33 2.83 1.83
CA ALA A 62 4.43 3.13 0.92
C ALA A 62 5.70 2.36 1.32
N HIS A 63 6.09 2.44 2.59
CA HIS A 63 7.26 1.74 3.12
C HIS A 63 7.12 0.21 3.01
N ARG A 64 5.92 -0.34 3.22
CA ARG A 64 5.68 -1.77 2.99
C ARG A 64 5.88 -2.14 1.51
N MET A 65 5.33 -1.36 0.59
CA MET A 65 5.46 -1.62 -0.84
C MET A 65 6.94 -1.64 -1.25
N THR A 66 7.73 -0.71 -0.72
CA THR A 66 9.12 -0.48 -1.10
C THR A 66 10.15 -1.20 -0.22
N ALA A 67 9.73 -2.16 0.61
CA ALA A 67 10.62 -2.91 1.49
C ALA A 67 11.62 -3.79 0.71
N THR A 68 12.86 -3.30 0.57
CA THR A 68 13.90 -3.92 -0.29
C THR A 68 14.40 -5.27 0.19
N GLN A 69 14.19 -5.62 1.45
CA GLN A 69 14.61 -6.89 2.04
C GLN A 69 13.64 -8.06 1.72
N THR A 70 12.62 -7.82 0.90
CA THR A 70 11.67 -8.86 0.48
C THR A 70 12.28 -9.77 -0.60
N ASP A 71 12.37 -11.06 -0.31
CA ASP A 71 12.80 -12.12 -1.23
C ASP A 71 11.63 -12.96 -1.80
N TYR A 72 10.40 -12.67 -1.35
CA TYR A 72 9.19 -13.35 -1.77
C TYR A 72 8.33 -12.49 -2.71
N ARG A 73 8.03 -13.02 -3.89
CA ARG A 73 7.04 -12.42 -4.79
C ARG A 73 5.65 -12.78 -4.28
N TYR A 74 4.82 -11.77 -4.06
CA TYR A 74 3.43 -11.94 -3.64
C TYR A 74 2.69 -12.89 -4.58
N ALA A 75 1.98 -13.87 -4.02
CA ALA A 75 1.38 -14.98 -4.77
C ALA A 75 -0.11 -15.19 -4.46
N GLN A 76 -0.66 -14.47 -3.48
CA GLN A 76 -2.00 -14.69 -2.94
C GLN A 76 -2.74 -13.35 -2.77
N LEU A 77 -2.55 -12.46 -3.76
CA LEU A 77 -3.22 -11.16 -3.87
C LEU A 77 -2.90 -10.18 -2.73
N GLU A 78 -1.72 -10.30 -2.14
CA GLU A 78 -1.25 -9.38 -1.11
C GLU A 78 -1.17 -7.94 -1.64
N ASP A 79 -0.71 -7.77 -2.90
CA ASP A 79 -0.67 -6.50 -3.62
C ASP A 79 -2.08 -5.90 -3.81
N ALA A 80 -3.06 -6.71 -4.22
CA ALA A 80 -4.44 -6.26 -4.42
C ALA A 80 -5.10 -5.90 -3.08
N ARG A 81 -4.80 -6.62 -2.00
CA ARG A 81 -5.29 -6.30 -0.64
C ARG A 81 -4.65 -5.04 -0.09
N LEU A 82 -3.36 -4.81 -0.34
CA LEU A 82 -2.68 -3.56 -0.01
C LEU A 82 -3.26 -2.38 -0.79
N ALA A 83 -3.51 -2.54 -2.09
CA ALA A 83 -4.22 -1.55 -2.91
C ALA A 83 -5.65 -1.26 -2.40
N ARG A 84 -6.38 -2.29 -1.95
CA ARG A 84 -7.69 -2.12 -1.32
C ARG A 84 -7.62 -1.36 0.00
N ALA A 85 -6.57 -1.58 0.81
CA ALA A 85 -6.36 -0.82 2.04
C ALA A 85 -6.12 0.66 1.73
N LEU A 86 -5.26 0.96 0.75
CA LEU A 86 -5.02 2.32 0.26
C LEU A 86 -6.33 2.99 -0.18
N MET A 87 -7.16 2.30 -0.98
CA MET A 87 -8.49 2.80 -1.37
C MET A 87 -9.33 3.20 -0.16
N ARG A 88 -9.38 2.38 0.89
CA ARG A 88 -10.18 2.63 2.10
C ARG A 88 -9.67 3.81 2.92
N ILE A 89 -8.35 4.00 2.98
CA ILE A 89 -7.75 5.18 3.63
C ILE A 89 -8.12 6.44 2.85
N LEU A 90 -8.02 6.39 1.52
CA LEU A 90 -8.33 7.50 0.61
C LEU A 90 -9.82 7.82 0.51
N GLN A 91 -10.70 6.84 0.73
CA GLN A 91 -12.17 7.00 0.68
C GLN A 91 -12.67 7.89 1.80
N ALA A 92 -11.93 7.95 2.91
CA ALA A 92 -12.40 8.63 4.10
C ALA A 92 -12.37 10.16 3.91
N PRO A 93 -13.43 10.87 4.33
CA PRO A 93 -13.52 12.32 4.16
C PRO A 93 -12.45 13.02 5.01
N GLY A 94 -12.00 14.20 4.54
CA GLY A 94 -11.12 15.10 5.28
C GLY A 94 -9.65 15.11 4.84
N LEU A 95 -9.21 14.16 4.01
CA LEU A 95 -7.90 14.25 3.36
C LEU A 95 -7.90 15.39 2.35
N LYS A 96 -6.88 16.26 2.44
CA LYS A 96 -6.56 17.22 1.38
C LYS A 96 -5.89 16.48 0.22
N ARG A 97 -5.91 17.09 -0.97
CA ARG A 97 -5.27 16.54 -2.18
C ARG A 97 -3.79 16.22 -1.94
N GLU A 98 -3.09 17.10 -1.22
CA GLU A 98 -1.67 16.97 -0.92
C GLU A 98 -1.41 15.76 -0.02
N GLN A 99 -2.26 15.52 0.97
CA GLN A 99 -2.16 14.36 1.86
C GLN A 99 -2.48 13.05 1.12
N ALA A 100 -3.50 13.09 0.24
CA ALA A 100 -3.89 11.92 -0.56
C ALA A 100 -2.81 11.47 -1.55
N THR A 101 -1.94 12.39 -1.98
CA THR A 101 -0.92 12.14 -3.01
C THR A 101 0.51 12.13 -2.49
N GLY A 102 0.79 12.74 -1.34
CA GLY A 102 2.15 12.98 -0.83
C GLY A 102 2.93 11.71 -0.51
N TRP A 103 2.26 10.67 -0.03
CA TRP A 103 2.90 9.38 0.30
C TRP A 103 3.56 8.69 -0.91
N LEU A 104 3.12 8.99 -2.14
CA LEU A 104 3.73 8.44 -3.37
C LEU A 104 5.14 9.00 -3.61
N THR A 105 5.53 10.08 -2.94
CA THR A 105 6.92 10.58 -2.99
C THR A 105 7.89 9.54 -2.42
N ALA A 106 7.56 8.86 -1.32
CA ALA A 106 8.41 7.79 -0.78
C ALA A 106 8.54 6.61 -1.75
N VAL A 107 7.50 6.34 -2.54
CA VAL A 107 7.55 5.32 -3.61
C VAL A 107 8.44 5.78 -4.76
N ALA A 108 8.34 7.05 -5.15
CA ALA A 108 9.21 7.65 -6.17
C ALA A 108 10.68 7.55 -5.76
N GLU A 109 11.02 8.01 -4.55
CA GLU A 109 12.36 7.99 -3.98
C GLU A 109 12.94 6.57 -3.92
N ALA A 110 12.15 5.57 -3.52
CA ALA A 110 12.61 4.18 -3.51
C ALA A 110 12.91 3.62 -4.90
N LEU A 111 12.22 4.11 -5.93
CA LEU A 111 12.41 3.70 -7.33
C LEU A 111 13.50 4.53 -8.05
N GLU A 112 14.01 5.60 -7.43
CA GLU A 112 15.10 6.39 -8.01
C GLU A 112 16.34 5.52 -8.26
N GLY A 113 17.03 5.82 -9.36
CA GLY A 113 18.21 5.03 -9.78
C GLY A 113 17.86 3.67 -10.40
N GLY A 114 16.57 3.32 -10.52
CA GLY A 114 16.13 2.19 -11.32
C GLY A 114 16.60 2.28 -12.77
N GLY A 115 16.99 1.15 -13.35
CA GLY A 115 17.54 1.08 -14.71
C GLY A 115 17.24 -0.25 -15.41
N PRO A 116 17.72 -0.42 -16.65
CA PRO A 116 17.47 -1.64 -17.42
C PRO A 116 18.00 -2.89 -16.71
N GLY A 117 17.21 -3.96 -16.69
CA GLY A 117 17.61 -5.25 -16.11
C GLY A 117 16.43 -6.05 -15.56
N PRO A 118 16.70 -7.20 -14.93
CA PRO A 118 15.69 -7.94 -14.20
C PRO A 118 15.09 -7.08 -13.09
N VAL A 119 13.77 -7.06 -12.98
CA VAL A 119 13.05 -6.31 -11.93
C VAL A 119 13.28 -7.02 -10.59
N PRO A 120 13.85 -6.35 -9.56
CA PRO A 120 13.95 -6.91 -8.22
C PRO A 120 12.57 -7.27 -7.65
N ILE A 121 12.51 -8.30 -6.80
CA ILE A 121 11.23 -8.82 -6.26
C ILE A 121 10.44 -7.73 -5.53
N TRP A 122 11.08 -6.93 -4.67
CA TRP A 122 10.43 -5.82 -3.98
C TRP A 122 9.81 -4.79 -4.95
N ALA A 123 10.52 -4.47 -6.04
CA ALA A 123 10.06 -3.53 -7.05
C ALA A 123 8.90 -4.13 -7.86
N PHE A 124 8.96 -5.44 -8.16
CA PHE A 124 7.84 -6.15 -8.78
C PHE A 124 6.58 -6.04 -7.91
N ASN A 125 6.70 -6.32 -6.61
CA ASN A 125 5.58 -6.22 -5.66
C ASN A 125 5.04 -4.78 -5.56
N THR A 126 5.93 -3.77 -5.60
CA THR A 126 5.54 -2.35 -5.69
C THR A 126 4.72 -2.09 -6.95
N PHE A 127 5.20 -2.49 -8.12
CA PHE A 127 4.49 -2.26 -9.39
C PHE A 127 3.15 -2.99 -9.46
N ALA A 128 3.09 -4.24 -8.99
CA ALA A 128 1.84 -5.00 -8.92
C ALA A 128 0.81 -4.27 -8.02
N THR A 129 1.25 -3.75 -6.88
CA THR A 129 0.38 -2.97 -5.99
C THR A 129 -0.09 -1.67 -6.64
N LEU A 130 0.79 -0.94 -7.33
CA LEU A 130 0.42 0.28 -8.06
C LEU A 130 -0.57 -0.01 -9.22
N GLN A 131 -0.40 -1.12 -9.93
CA GLN A 131 -1.32 -1.55 -10.99
C GLN A 131 -2.70 -1.89 -10.42
N SER A 132 -2.74 -2.68 -9.33
CA SER A 132 -3.97 -2.99 -8.59
C SER A 132 -4.64 -1.72 -8.04
N LEU A 133 -3.86 -0.78 -7.50
CA LEU A 133 -4.35 0.50 -7.02
C LEU A 133 -4.95 1.33 -8.16
N HIS A 134 -4.26 1.44 -9.29
CA HIS A 134 -4.76 2.17 -10.46
C HIS A 134 -6.08 1.58 -10.95
N LEU A 135 -6.19 0.24 -11.03
CA LEU A 135 -7.45 -0.43 -11.37
C LEU A 135 -8.55 -0.09 -10.36
N HIS A 136 -8.28 -0.16 -9.06
CA HIS A 136 -9.27 0.15 -8.04
C HIS A 136 -9.69 1.62 -8.06
N LEU A 137 -8.77 2.56 -8.30
CA LEU A 137 -9.08 3.98 -8.43
C LEU A 137 -9.93 4.27 -9.66
N ALA A 138 -9.71 3.55 -10.76
CA ALA A 138 -10.48 3.71 -12.00
C ALA A 138 -11.88 3.08 -11.92
N ARG A 139 -12.08 2.04 -11.12
CA ARG A 139 -13.34 1.28 -11.05
C ARG A 139 -14.15 1.56 -9.78
N GLY A 140 -13.49 2.00 -8.72
CA GLY A 140 -14.02 1.99 -7.36
C GLY A 140 -14.03 0.59 -6.75
N LEU A 141 -14.22 0.54 -5.43
CA LEU A 141 -14.54 -0.71 -4.74
C LEU A 141 -16.05 -0.94 -4.77
N ALA A 142 -16.47 -2.22 -4.78
CA ALA A 142 -17.87 -2.57 -4.62
C ALA A 142 -18.44 -1.94 -3.34
N ASP A 143 -19.62 -1.34 -3.44
CA ASP A 143 -20.35 -0.65 -2.37
C ASP A 143 -19.67 0.58 -1.72
N GLU A 144 -18.42 0.89 -2.06
CA GLU A 144 -17.69 2.06 -1.52
C GLU A 144 -17.43 3.15 -2.58
N GLY A 145 -17.40 2.79 -3.88
CA GLY A 145 -17.16 3.74 -4.98
C GLY A 145 -15.70 4.15 -5.14
N VAL A 146 -15.47 5.34 -5.71
CA VAL A 146 -14.14 5.94 -5.89
C VAL A 146 -13.85 7.01 -4.82
N PRO A 147 -12.60 7.15 -4.35
CA PRO A 147 -12.25 8.15 -3.34
C PRO A 147 -12.25 9.57 -3.91
N PRO A 148 -12.42 10.63 -3.07
CA PRO A 148 -12.51 12.02 -3.53
C PRO A 148 -11.33 12.51 -4.38
N HIS A 149 -10.12 12.00 -4.12
CA HIS A 149 -8.90 12.35 -4.84
C HIS A 149 -8.41 11.21 -5.73
N ALA A 150 -9.32 10.37 -6.24
CA ALA A 150 -8.95 9.20 -7.03
C ALA A 150 -8.10 9.56 -8.27
N GLU A 151 -8.54 10.57 -9.03
CA GLU A 151 -7.86 11.02 -10.25
C GLU A 151 -6.40 11.45 -10.02
N PRO A 152 -6.08 12.39 -9.11
CA PRO A 152 -4.68 12.79 -8.91
C PRO A 152 -3.81 11.69 -8.30
N VAL A 153 -4.37 10.75 -7.53
CA VAL A 153 -3.63 9.57 -7.04
C VAL A 153 -3.36 8.59 -8.18
N ALA A 154 -4.34 8.34 -9.03
CA ALA A 154 -4.21 7.45 -10.18
C ALA A 154 -3.19 7.99 -11.18
N ALA A 155 -3.20 9.30 -11.45
CA ALA A 155 -2.23 9.96 -12.31
C ALA A 155 -0.79 9.76 -11.80
N LYS A 156 -0.53 10.03 -10.51
CA LYS A 156 0.80 9.80 -9.91
C LYS A 156 1.21 8.32 -9.91
N ALA A 157 0.27 7.40 -9.64
CA ALA A 157 0.56 5.97 -9.72
C ALA A 157 0.92 5.55 -11.16
N ALA A 158 0.23 6.08 -12.17
CA ALA A 158 0.53 5.85 -13.57
C ALA A 158 1.90 6.42 -13.95
N ASP A 159 2.25 7.63 -13.48
CA ASP A 159 3.57 8.25 -13.70
C ASP A 159 4.70 7.35 -13.18
N LEU A 160 4.56 6.78 -11.98
CA LEU A 160 5.53 5.84 -11.42
C LEU A 160 5.63 4.54 -12.24
N LEU A 161 4.49 4.05 -12.74
CA LEU A 161 4.45 2.85 -13.60
C LEU A 161 5.09 3.07 -14.97
N ARG A 162 5.37 4.31 -15.39
CA ARG A 162 6.14 4.58 -16.62
C ARG A 162 7.59 4.08 -16.53
N LEU A 163 8.13 3.91 -15.32
CA LEU A 163 9.48 3.37 -15.15
C LEU A 163 9.62 1.95 -15.75
N PRO A 164 8.80 0.96 -15.35
CA PRO A 164 8.80 -0.36 -15.99
C PRO A 164 7.97 -0.41 -17.29
N CYS A 165 7.02 0.50 -17.48
CA CYS A 165 6.11 0.53 -18.63
C CYS A 165 6.21 1.86 -19.38
N TYR A 166 7.37 2.17 -19.95
CA TYR A 166 7.64 3.46 -20.61
C TYR A 166 6.72 3.80 -21.80
N TRP A 167 5.95 2.83 -22.27
CA TRP A 167 4.95 2.96 -23.33
C TRP A 167 3.56 3.40 -22.83
N LEU A 168 3.36 3.59 -21.53
CA LEU A 168 2.13 4.21 -21.01
C LEU A 168 2.02 5.66 -21.52
N ALA A 169 0.79 6.08 -21.85
CA ALA A 169 0.48 7.42 -22.34
C ALA A 169 0.69 8.46 -21.24
#